data_AF-A0A941S009-F1
#
_entry.id   AF-A0A941S009-F1
#
_cell.length_a   1.000
_cell.length_b   1.000
_cell.length_c   1.000
_cell.angle_alpha   90.00
_cell.angle_beta   90.00
_cell.angle_gamma   90.00
#
_symmetry.space_group_name_H-M   'P 1'
#
loop_
_entity.id
_entity.type
_entity.pdbx_description
1 polymer ?
#
loop_
_entity_poly.entity_id
_entity_poly.type
_entity_poly.pdbx_seq_one_letter_code
_entity_poly.pdbx_strand_id
1 'polypeptide(L)'
;MIRPYLAILKDSYREALASRVLAILLIIITIVLLLLAPVGLRDKQATRLNRSSVRNWPNLANKIQSQAAAEGPSVGKVVFSRFGEPVKKQLAEAAEQSAGEMSGDTISAFVKDLNQVI
;
A
#
# COMPACT_ATOMS: atom_id res chain seq x y z
N MET A 1 -49.69 8.78 20.74
CA MET A 1 -49.40 7.74 21.76
C MET A 1 -47.92 7.32 21.88
N ILE A 2 -46.96 7.88 21.10
CA ILE A 2 -45.52 7.45 21.13
C ILE A 2 -44.68 8.17 22.23
N ARG A 3 -45.10 9.37 22.64
CA ARG A 3 -44.40 10.19 23.66
C ARG A 3 -44.05 9.49 24.99
N PRO A 4 -44.93 8.66 25.61
CA PRO A 4 -44.59 8.05 26.90
C PRO A 4 -43.46 7.02 26.79
N TYR A 5 -43.36 6.30 25.67
CA TYR A 5 -42.29 5.31 25.48
C TYR A 5 -40.91 5.96 25.33
N LEU A 6 -40.85 7.06 24.58
CA LEU A 6 -39.62 7.86 24.43
C LEU A 6 -39.19 8.50 25.75
N ALA A 7 -40.14 8.87 26.61
CA ALA A 7 -39.84 9.44 27.92
C ALA A 7 -39.18 8.41 28.85
N ILE A 8 -39.73 7.19 28.92
CA ILE A 8 -39.17 6.09 29.72
C ILE A 8 -37.79 5.70 29.22
N LEU A 9 -37.61 5.62 27.89
CA LEU A 9 -36.32 5.31 27.27
C LEU A 9 -35.30 6.40 27.63
N LYS A 10 -35.66 7.68 27.48
CA LYS A 10 -34.78 8.80 27.82
C LYS A 10 -34.40 8.81 29.30
N ASP A 11 -35.33 8.48 30.19
CA ASP A 11 -35.07 8.44 31.63
C ASP A 11 -34.16 7.28 32.00
N SER A 12 -34.42 6.08 31.46
CA SER A 12 -33.60 4.89 31.65
C SER A 12 -32.17 5.08 31.12
N TYR A 13 -32.01 5.73 29.96
CA TYR A 13 -30.68 6.08 29.44
C TYR A 13 -29.97 7.12 30.30
N ARG A 14 -30.70 8.10 30.86
CA ARG A 14 -30.10 9.12 31.74
C ARG A 14 -29.64 8.49 33.05
N GLU A 15 -30.41 7.58 33.63
CA GLU A 15 -30.02 6.83 34.82
C GLU A 15 -28.88 5.84 34.55
N ALA A 16 -28.91 5.15 33.41
CA ALA A 16 -27.82 4.28 32.99
C ALA A 16 -26.52 5.07 32.74
N LEU A 17 -26.59 6.25 32.12
CA LEU A 17 -25.44 7.14 31.95
C LEU A 17 -24.94 7.75 33.26
N ALA A 18 -25.83 8.00 34.22
CA ALA A 18 -25.46 8.43 35.58
C ALA A 18 -24.89 7.28 36.44
N SER A 19 -25.03 6.03 36.00
CA SER A 19 -24.47 4.87 36.68
C SER A 19 -22.94 4.88 36.57
N ARG A 20 -22.27 4.93 37.74
CA ARG A 20 -20.81 4.79 37.83
C ARG A 20 -20.33 3.48 37.20
N VAL A 21 -21.14 2.42 37.24
CA VAL A 21 -20.82 1.11 36.66
C VAL A 21 -20.74 1.20 35.13
N LEU A 22 -21.67 1.90 34.49
CA LEU A 22 -21.63 2.11 33.04
C LEU A 22 -20.38 2.91 32.65
N ALA A 23 -20.09 3.98 33.39
CA ALA A 23 -18.91 4.81 33.14
C ALA A 23 -17.61 3.98 33.25
N ILE A 24 -17.48 3.13 34.26
CA ILE A 24 -16.32 2.23 34.42
C ILE A 24 -16.23 1.24 33.25
N LEU A 25 -17.34 0.59 32.88
CA LEU A 25 -17.39 -0.32 31.73
C LEU A 25 -16.99 0.38 30.42
N LEU A 26 -17.48 1.59 30.20
CA LEU A 26 -17.18 2.38 29.01
C LEU A 26 -15.70 2.77 28.96
N ILE A 27 -15.12 3.16 30.10
CA ILE A 27 -13.68 3.43 30.22
C ILE A 27 -12.88 2.17 29.90
N ILE A 28 -13.23 1.02 30.47
CA ILE A 28 -12.53 -0.25 30.22
C ILE A 28 -12.58 -0.61 28.73
N ILE A 29 -13.76 -0.55 28.10
CA ILE A 29 -13.91 -0.85 26.66
C ILE A 29 -13.08 0.13 25.83
N THR A 30 -13.06 1.42 26.20
CA THR A 30 -12.28 2.44 25.51
C THR A 30 -10.78 2.18 25.63
N ILE A 31 -10.29 1.79 26.82
CA ILE A 31 -8.88 1.41 27.02
C ILE A 31 -8.53 0.18 26.18
N VAL A 32 -9.38 -0.84 26.18
CA VAL A 32 -9.17 -2.05 25.36
C VAL A 32 -9.10 -1.71 23.88
N LEU A 33 -10.03 -0.88 23.38
CA LEU A 33 -10.03 -0.43 22.00
C LEU A 33 -8.80 0.42 21.67
N LEU A 34 -8.35 1.29 22.57
CA LEU A 34 -7.15 2.11 22.39
C LEU A 34 -5.90 1.23 22.28
N LEU A 35 -5.81 0.18 23.09
CA LEU A 35 -4.71 -0.80 23.04
C LEU A 35 -4.76 -1.66 21.77
N LEU A 36 -5.96 -1.93 21.25
CA LEU A 36 -6.14 -2.74 20.03
C LEU A 36 -6.06 -1.92 18.74
N ALA A 37 -6.30 -0.61 18.81
CA ALA A 37 -6.24 0.33 17.68
C ALA A 37 -4.96 0.23 16.84
N PRO A 38 -3.73 0.17 17.40
CA PRO A 38 -2.51 0.08 16.59
C PRO A 38 -2.35 -1.26 15.87
N VAL A 39 -3.10 -2.30 16.24
CA VAL A 39 -2.98 -3.65 15.66
C VAL A 39 -3.64 -3.74 14.27
N GLY A 40 -4.60 -2.86 13.99
CA GLY A 40 -5.38 -2.89 12.74
C GLY A 40 -4.71 -2.20 11.54
N LEU A 41 -3.70 -1.36 11.78
CA LEU A 41 -3.02 -0.60 10.73
C LEU A 41 -1.93 -1.47 10.07
N ARG A 42 -2.36 -2.41 9.23
CA ARG A 42 -1.48 -3.07 8.26
C ARG A 42 -1.71 -2.44 6.90
N ASP A 43 -0.78 -1.58 6.48
CA ASP A 43 -0.72 -1.08 5.11
C ASP A 43 -0.52 -2.26 4.15
N LYS A 44 -1.62 -2.79 3.64
CA LYS A 44 -1.60 -3.65 2.46
C LYS A 44 -1.58 -2.72 1.27
N GLN A 45 -0.42 -2.57 0.64
CA GLN A 45 -0.31 -1.94 -0.69
C GLN A 45 -1.38 -2.58 -1.59
N ALA A 46 -2.36 -1.77 -2.02
CA ALA A 46 -3.54 -2.25 -2.75
C ALA A 46 -3.20 -2.77 -4.14
N THR A 47 -2.03 -2.40 -4.67
CA THR A 47 -1.60 -2.72 -6.02
C THR A 47 -0.20 -3.33 -5.98
N ARG A 48 -0.09 -4.64 -6.21
CA ARG A 48 1.17 -5.31 -6.52
C ARG A 48 1.21 -5.67 -7.99
N LEU A 49 2.27 -5.27 -8.66
CA LEU A 49 2.59 -5.77 -9.99
C LEU A 49 3.01 -7.24 -9.89
N ASN A 50 2.48 -8.06 -10.79
CA ASN A 50 2.89 -9.44 -10.97
C ASN A 50 3.53 -9.60 -12.36
N ARG A 51 4.15 -10.75 -12.64
CA ARG A 51 4.78 -11.04 -13.94
C ARG A 51 3.81 -10.98 -15.13
N SER A 52 2.51 -11.13 -14.90
CA SER A 52 1.45 -10.99 -15.91
C SER A 52 0.86 -9.57 -16.03
N SER A 53 1.23 -8.62 -15.16
CA SER A 53 0.67 -7.27 -15.14
C SER A 53 1.13 -6.44 -16.34
N VAL A 54 2.26 -6.80 -16.94
CA VAL A 54 2.81 -6.13 -18.12
C VAL A 54 2.98 -7.15 -19.23
N ARG A 55 2.37 -6.85 -20.38
CA ARG A 55 2.41 -7.73 -21.56
C ARG A 55 3.80 -7.79 -22.19
N ASN A 56 4.52 -6.67 -22.20
CA ASN A 56 5.84 -6.53 -22.84
C ASN A 56 6.86 -5.95 -21.87
N TRP A 57 7.41 -6.79 -20.99
CA TRP A 57 8.46 -6.39 -20.05
C TRP A 57 9.69 -5.77 -20.74
N PRO A 58 10.22 -6.29 -21.87
CA PRO A 58 11.41 -5.70 -22.51
C PRO A 58 11.16 -4.28 -22.99
N ASN A 59 9.96 -3.99 -23.50
CA ASN A 59 9.59 -2.65 -23.92
C ASN A 59 9.52 -1.67 -22.73
N LEU A 60 8.96 -2.12 -21.60
CA LEU A 60 8.91 -1.33 -20.37
C LEU A 60 10.32 -1.02 -19.85
N ALA A 61 11.23 -2.00 -19.81
CA ALA A 61 12.61 -1.81 -19.40
C ALA A 61 13.33 -0.77 -20.28
N ASN A 62 13.22 -0.91 -21.61
CA ASN A 62 13.78 0.06 -22.56
C ASN A 62 13.19 1.46 -22.41
N LYS A 63 11.88 1.55 -22.13
CA LYS A 63 11.21 2.84 -21.89
C LYS A 63 11.71 3.51 -20.60
N ILE A 64 11.91 2.75 -19.52
CA ILE A 64 12.45 3.32 -18.26
C ILE A 64 13.89 3.77 -18.47
N GLN A 65 14.70 2.98 -19.17
CA GLN A 65 16.10 3.31 -19.41
C GLN A 65 16.28 4.51 -20.34
N SER A 66 15.54 4.57 -21.45
CA SER A 66 15.56 5.75 -22.33
C SER A 66 15.10 7.01 -21.60
N GLN A 67 14.12 6.90 -20.70
CA GLN A 67 13.68 8.01 -19.85
C GLN A 67 14.68 8.38 -18.75
N ALA A 68 15.48 7.42 -18.26
CA ALA A 68 16.54 7.67 -17.30
C ALA A 68 17.74 8.38 -17.95
N ALA A 69 18.05 8.04 -19.21
CA ALA A 69 19.11 8.66 -20.02
C ALA A 69 18.72 10.04 -20.59
N ALA A 70 17.42 10.34 -20.69
CA ALA A 70 16.95 11.63 -21.21
C ALA A 70 17.28 12.81 -20.28
N GLU A 71 17.63 13.94 -20.90
CA GLU A 71 17.90 15.22 -20.22
C GLU A 71 16.57 15.91 -19.87
N GLY A 72 15.88 15.40 -18.85
CA GLY A 72 14.66 16.03 -18.30
C GLY A 72 14.11 15.31 -17.07
N PRO A 73 13.26 15.96 -16.26
CA PRO A 73 12.54 15.28 -15.18
C PRO A 73 11.52 14.30 -15.78
N SER A 74 11.80 13.01 -15.64
CA SER A 74 10.94 11.93 -16.15
C SER A 74 10.57 10.97 -15.02
N VAL A 75 9.38 10.37 -15.11
CA VAL A 75 8.94 9.32 -14.16
C VAL A 75 9.91 8.14 -14.20
N GLY A 76 10.42 7.78 -15.38
CA GLY A 76 11.42 6.73 -15.54
C GLY A 76 12.72 6.99 -14.75
N LYS A 77 13.17 8.25 -14.65
CA LYS A 77 14.37 8.62 -13.89
C LYS A 77 14.18 8.47 -12.37
N VAL A 78 12.99 8.81 -11.87
CA VAL A 78 12.62 8.64 -10.46
C VAL A 78 12.48 7.16 -10.09
N VAL A 79 11.92 6.35 -11.00
CA VAL A 79 11.79 4.90 -10.79
C VAL A 79 13.16 4.22 -10.88
N PHE A 80 13.99 4.58 -11.87
CA PHE A 80 15.33 4.03 -12.07
C PHE A 80 16.29 4.34 -10.92
N SER A 81 16.19 5.52 -10.29
CA SER A 81 17.06 5.88 -9.16
C SER A 81 16.79 5.04 -7.90
N ARG A 82 15.60 4.45 -7.78
CA ARG A 82 15.20 3.60 -6.66
C ARG A 82 15.47 2.11 -6.87
N PHE A 83 15.83 1.69 -8.09
CA PHE A 83 16.21 0.31 -8.35
C PHE A 83 17.54 -0.06 -7.68
N GLY A 84 17.68 -1.34 -7.33
CA GLY A 84 18.95 -1.86 -6.83
C GLY A 84 20.03 -1.87 -7.92
N GLU A 85 21.29 -1.77 -7.51
CA GLU A 85 22.47 -1.96 -8.37
C GLU A 85 22.42 -3.21 -9.26
N PRO A 86 21.95 -4.40 -8.82
CA PRO A 86 21.86 -5.56 -9.71
C PRO A 86 20.89 -5.35 -10.87
N VAL A 87 19.75 -4.68 -10.64
CA VAL A 87 18.73 -4.44 -11.67
C VAL A 87 19.20 -3.34 -12.63
N LYS A 88 19.88 -2.30 -12.14
CA LYS A 88 20.47 -1.26 -13.01
C LYS A 88 21.50 -1.84 -13.99
N LYS A 89 22.38 -2.73 -13.52
CA LYS A 89 23.37 -3.41 -14.38
C LYS A 89 22.69 -4.27 -15.44
N GLN A 90 21.69 -5.05 -15.05
CA GLN A 90 20.93 -5.88 -15.99
C GLN A 90 20.15 -5.04 -17.02
N LEU A 91 19.63 -3.87 -16.64
CA LEU A 91 19.02 -2.94 -17.59
C LEU A 91 20.06 -2.34 -18.55
N ALA A 92 21.25 -1.97 -18.05
CA ALA A 92 22.34 -1.49 -18.90
C ALA A 92 22.75 -2.56 -19.93
N GLU A 93 22.94 -3.80 -19.49
CA GLU A 93 23.28 -4.94 -20.35
C GLU A 93 22.15 -5.29 -21.35
N ALA A 94 20.88 -5.21 -20.92
CA ALA A 94 19.73 -5.49 -21.77
C ALA A 94 19.46 -4.40 -22.84
N ALA A 95 19.89 -3.15 -22.62
CA ALA A 95 19.87 -2.13 -23.67
C ALA A 95 20.90 -2.39 -24.76
N GLU A 96 22.08 -2.89 -24.37
CA GLU A 96 23.16 -3.19 -25.32
C GLU A 96 22.82 -4.46 -26.12
N GLN A 97 22.22 -5.46 -25.47
CA GLN A 97 21.73 -6.68 -26.10
C GLN A 97 20.28 -6.51 -26.60
N SER A 98 20.09 -5.67 -27.62
CA SER A 98 18.87 -5.52 -28.45
C SER A 98 17.67 -6.41 -28.07
N ALA A 99 16.91 -6.01 -27.04
CA ALA A 99 15.52 -6.37 -26.74
C ALA A 99 15.06 -7.83 -27.00
N GLY A 100 15.96 -8.82 -26.89
CA GLY A 100 15.67 -10.22 -27.18
C GLY A 100 15.67 -11.04 -25.90
N GLU A 101 14.48 -11.26 -25.35
CA GLU A 101 14.22 -12.12 -24.19
C GLU A 101 14.89 -11.70 -22.87
N MET A 102 14.19 -10.88 -22.07
CA MET A 102 14.46 -10.87 -20.64
C MET A 102 14.06 -12.22 -20.04
N SER A 103 15.03 -12.88 -19.42
CA SER A 103 14.81 -14.13 -18.68
C SER A 103 13.70 -13.97 -17.61
N GLY A 104 13.04 -15.07 -17.25
CA GLY A 104 12.00 -15.03 -16.23
C GLY A 104 12.48 -14.54 -14.86
N ASP A 105 13.76 -14.79 -14.55
CA ASP A 105 14.37 -14.37 -13.30
C ASP A 105 14.64 -12.87 -13.26
N THR A 106 15.12 -12.28 -14.37
CA THR A 106 15.28 -10.82 -14.46
C THR A 106 13.94 -10.08 -14.38
N ILE A 107 12.88 -10.63 -15.00
CA ILE A 107 11.53 -10.06 -14.86
C ILE A 107 11.05 -10.13 -13.40
N SER A 108 11.33 -11.23 -12.69
CA SER A 108 10.92 -11.36 -11.28
C SER A 108 11.64 -10.38 -10.35
N ALA A 109 12.95 -10.18 -10.58
CA ALA A 109 13.75 -9.19 -9.86
C ALA A 109 13.25 -7.77 -10.13
N PHE A 110 12.94 -7.46 -11.39
CA PHE A 110 12.40 -6.18 -11.80
C PHE A 110 11.01 -5.89 -11.20
N VAL A 111 10.10 -6.88 -11.21
CA VAL A 111 8.78 -6.78 -10.57
C VAL A 111 8.92 -6.55 -9.07
N LYS A 112 9.87 -7.22 -8.42
CA LYS A 112 10.15 -7.05 -6.99
C LYS A 112 10.58 -5.62 -6.68
N ASP A 113 11.50 -5.07 -7.46
CA ASP A 113 11.99 -3.71 -7.27
C ASP A 113 10.91 -2.67 -7.58
N LEU A 114 10.10 -2.86 -8.63
CA LEU A 114 8.96 -1.98 -8.93
C LEU A 114 7.93 -1.95 -7.79
N ASN A 115 7.66 -3.08 -7.16
CA ASN A 115 6.76 -3.15 -6.00
C ASN A 115 7.35 -2.52 -4.73
N GLN A 116 8.66 -2.26 -4.66
CA GLN A 116 9.26 -1.48 -3.57
C GLN A 116 9.16 0.03 -3.80
N VAL A 117 8.98 0.45 -5.06
CA VAL A 117 8.90 1.86 -5.45
C VAL A 117 7.48 2.43 -5.38
N ILE A 118 6.48 1.58 -5.63
CA ILE A 118 5.04 1.87 -5.53
C ILE A 118 4.57 1.68 -4.09
#